data_AF-A0A4Q3A5E2-F1
#
_entry.id   AF-A0A4Q3A5E2-F1
#
_cell.length_a   1.000
_cell.length_b   1.000
_cell.length_c   1.000
_cell.angle_alpha   90.00
_cell.angle_beta   90.00
_cell.angle_gamma   90.00
#
_symmetry.space_group_name_H-M   'P 1'
#
loop_
_entity.id
_entity.type
_entity.pdbx_description
1 polymer ?
#
loop_
_entity_poly.entity_id
_entity_poly.type
_entity_poly.pdbx_seq_one_letter_code
_entity_poly.pdbx_strand_id
1 'polypeptide(L)'
;ITAKSDELDPETWTSIEKSILLQNLDHHWKEHLAMLDALRQVVHLRAYAQKTPINEYKQEAFAMFERMLVAIREDVTRTLAWAEFQFQAPPELPELPDFLTTHIDPLTGLDNSADWDAGSAGLISNQLPPMQIPRPAGDALGDDPATWEGRVNRNAPCPCGSGRKYKQCHGAVV
;
A
#
# COMPACT_ATOMS: atom_id res chain seq x y z
N ILE A 1 37.30 5.49 7.39
CA ILE A 1 36.30 6.47 6.93
C ILE A 1 36.70 7.01 5.56
N THR A 2 37.90 7.55 5.38
CA THR A 2 38.41 8.02 4.08
C THR A 2 38.34 6.98 2.95
N ALA A 3 38.74 5.74 3.20
CA ALA A 3 38.61 4.68 2.18
C ALA A 3 37.16 4.34 1.78
N LYS A 4 36.19 4.55 2.68
CA LYS A 4 34.75 4.29 2.41
C LYS A 4 34.08 5.48 1.71
N SER A 5 34.55 6.70 1.94
CA SER A 5 34.03 7.89 1.25
C SER A 5 34.44 7.96 -0.21
N ASP A 6 35.53 7.28 -0.60
CA ASP A 6 36.03 7.27 -1.98
C ASP A 6 35.27 6.26 -2.87
N GLU A 7 34.61 5.26 -2.27
CA GLU A 7 33.82 4.24 -2.99
C GLU A 7 32.42 4.71 -3.37
N LEU A 8 31.93 5.78 -2.73
CA LEU A 8 30.56 6.27 -2.86
C LEU A 8 30.52 7.70 -3.41
N ASP A 9 29.43 8.02 -4.09
CA ASP A 9 29.16 9.39 -4.54
C ASP A 9 29.10 10.35 -3.33
N PRO A 10 29.82 11.50 -3.37
CA PRO A 10 29.97 12.40 -2.22
C PRO A 10 28.65 13.01 -1.71
N GLU A 11 27.66 13.23 -2.57
CA GLU A 11 26.34 13.71 -2.14
C GLU A 11 25.60 12.64 -1.33
N THR A 12 25.67 11.40 -1.78
CA THR A 12 25.09 10.23 -1.09
C THR A 12 25.75 10.01 0.27
N TRP A 13 27.08 10.13 0.36
CA TRP A 13 27.82 10.02 1.61
C TRP A 13 27.40 11.07 2.65
N THR A 14 27.26 12.34 2.23
CA THR A 14 26.83 13.44 3.10
C THR A 14 25.40 13.20 3.64
N SER A 15 24.51 12.67 2.80
CA SER A 15 23.14 12.31 3.20
C SER A 15 23.13 11.19 4.24
N ILE A 16 23.98 10.17 4.07
CA ILE A 16 24.14 9.06 5.01
C ILE A 16 24.67 9.56 6.36
N GLU A 17 25.74 10.36 6.38
CA GLU A 17 26.29 10.94 7.60
C GLU A 17 25.23 11.74 8.37
N LYS A 18 24.50 12.60 7.67
CA LYS A 18 23.41 13.39 8.26
C LYS A 18 22.29 12.51 8.79
N SER A 19 21.89 11.48 8.04
CA SER A 19 20.84 10.55 8.45
C SER A 19 21.23 9.80 9.73
N ILE A 20 22.45 9.26 9.77
CA ILE A 20 22.98 8.54 10.94
C ILE A 20 23.06 9.48 12.15
N LEU A 21 23.58 10.69 11.99
CA LEU A 21 23.66 11.68 13.07
C LEU A 21 22.28 12.03 13.62
N LEU A 22 21.29 12.28 12.76
CA LEU A 22 19.93 12.63 13.20
C LEU A 22 19.23 11.47 13.90
N GLN A 23 19.36 10.24 13.39
CA GLN A 23 18.79 9.05 14.04
C GLN A 23 19.40 8.81 15.42
N ASN A 24 20.72 8.93 15.54
CA ASN A 24 21.42 8.68 16.78
C ASN A 24 21.13 9.78 17.83
N LEU A 25 21.04 11.04 17.39
CA LEU A 25 20.61 12.18 18.20
C LEU A 25 19.19 11.98 18.74
N ASP A 26 18.22 11.61 17.89
CA ASP A 26 16.83 11.42 18.30
C ASP A 26 16.68 10.26 19.30
N HIS A 27 17.40 9.15 19.09
CA HIS A 27 17.41 8.04 20.05
C HIS A 27 17.91 8.48 21.43
N HIS A 28 19.10 9.08 21.51
CA HIS A 28 19.69 9.55 22.76
C HIS A 28 18.86 10.64 23.43
N TRP A 29 18.23 11.52 22.65
CA TRP A 29 17.37 12.57 23.18
C TRP A 29 16.11 12.01 23.83
N LYS A 30 15.45 11.02 23.20
CA LYS A 30 14.29 10.34 23.78
C LYS A 30 14.63 9.63 25.09
N GLU A 31 15.75 8.91 25.12
CA GLU A 31 16.27 8.27 26.34
C GLU A 31 16.59 9.30 27.42
N HIS A 32 17.20 10.44 27.07
CA HIS A 32 17.48 11.51 28.02
C HIS A 32 16.21 12.11 28.62
N LEU A 33 15.18 12.35 27.81
CA LEU A 33 13.88 12.84 28.30
C LEU A 33 13.23 11.84 29.27
N ALA A 34 13.29 10.53 28.97
CA ALA A 34 12.79 9.49 29.86
C ALA A 34 13.56 9.47 31.19
N MET A 35 14.90 9.60 31.14
CA MET A 35 15.74 9.66 32.33
C MET A 35 15.47 10.91 33.18
N LEU A 36 15.24 12.08 32.56
CA LEU A 36 14.88 13.30 33.28
C LEU A 36 13.53 13.19 33.99
N ASP A 37 12.55 12.53 33.36
CA ASP A 37 11.26 12.28 34.01
C ASP A 37 11.41 11.37 35.23
N ALA A 38 12.16 10.28 35.11
CA ALA A 38 12.48 9.41 36.24
C ALA A 38 13.21 10.16 37.37
N LEU A 39 14.19 11.00 37.03
CA LEU A 39 14.92 11.81 38.00
C LEU A 39 14.01 12.81 38.72
N ARG A 40 13.06 13.43 38.01
CA ARG A 40 12.07 14.33 38.58
C ARG A 40 11.17 13.63 39.60
N GLN A 41 10.81 12.37 39.40
CA GLN A 41 10.01 11.59 40.35
C GLN A 41 10.79 11.30 41.65
N VAL A 42 12.09 11.04 41.55
CA VAL A 42 12.94 10.58 42.68
C VAL A 42 13.60 11.74 43.45
N VAL A 43 13.82 12.90 42.83
CA VAL A 43 14.63 14.00 43.41
C VAL A 43 14.06 14.56 44.72
N HIS A 44 12.74 14.41 44.94
CA HIS A 44 12.10 14.83 46.18
C HIS A 44 12.63 14.09 47.41
N LEU A 45 13.13 12.86 47.26
CA LEU A 45 13.75 12.11 48.37
C LEU A 45 15.03 12.79 48.89
N ARG A 46 15.70 13.62 48.09
CA ARG A 46 16.88 14.38 48.55
C ARG A 46 16.52 15.48 49.56
N ALA A 47 15.25 15.88 49.62
CA ALA A 47 14.77 16.83 50.63
C ALA A 47 14.94 16.27 52.06
N TYR A 48 14.89 14.94 52.25
CA TYR A 48 15.14 14.31 53.55
C TYR A 48 16.56 14.55 54.07
N ALA A 49 17.52 14.77 53.17
CA ALA A 49 18.90 15.12 53.52
C ALA A 49 19.14 16.63 53.67
N GLN A 50 18.08 17.45 53.78
CA GLN A 50 18.11 18.92 53.85
C GLN A 50 18.78 19.60 52.64
N LYS A 51 18.96 18.87 51.54
CA LYS A 51 19.45 19.42 50.27
C LYS A 51 18.29 20.00 49.48
N THR A 52 18.52 21.13 48.82
CA THR A 52 17.53 21.76 47.93
C THR A 52 17.31 20.90 46.67
N PRO A 53 16.12 20.28 46.47
CA PRO A 53 15.91 19.30 45.40
C PRO A 53 16.13 19.87 43.99
N ILE A 54 15.75 21.13 43.77
CA ILE A 54 15.88 21.77 42.47
C ILE A 54 17.33 21.98 42.03
N ASN A 55 18.25 22.21 42.97
CA ASN A 55 19.66 22.39 42.63
C ASN A 55 20.32 21.06 42.31
N GLU A 56 20.00 20.01 43.07
CA GLU A 56 20.44 18.63 42.79
C GLU A 56 19.89 18.13 41.45
N TYR A 57 18.62 18.40 41.15
CA TYR A 57 18.03 18.12 39.84
C TYR A 57 18.86 18.75 38.71
N LYS A 58 19.15 20.05 38.81
CA LYS A 58 19.90 20.78 37.77
C LYS A 58 21.31 20.23 37.60
N GLN A 59 22.01 19.94 38.69
CA GLN A 59 23.37 19.42 38.65
C GLN A 59 23.43 18.03 38.02
N GLU A 60 22.54 17.12 38.42
CA GLU A 60 22.50 15.77 37.88
C GLU A 60 22.00 15.73 36.43
N ALA A 61 20.94 16.49 36.12
CA ALA A 61 20.42 16.59 34.75
C ALA A 61 21.49 17.10 33.77
N PHE A 62 22.25 18.12 34.17
CA PHE A 62 23.32 18.67 33.35
C PHE A 62 24.48 17.68 33.19
N ALA A 63 24.91 17.01 34.26
CA ALA A 63 25.93 15.97 34.19
C ALA A 63 25.52 14.79 33.27
N MET A 64 24.23 14.42 33.26
CA MET A 64 23.70 13.42 32.34
C MET A 64 23.70 13.91 30.90
N PHE A 65 23.36 15.18 30.66
CA PHE A 65 23.37 15.79 29.34
C PHE A 65 24.79 15.84 28.74
N GLU A 66 25.81 16.21 29.51
CA GLU A 66 27.20 16.20 29.05
C GLU A 66 27.66 14.80 28.64
N ARG A 67 27.31 13.77 29.43
CA ARG A 67 27.60 12.37 29.10
C ARG A 67 26.88 11.93 27.82
N MET A 68 25.63 12.35 27.62
CA MET A 68 24.88 12.08 26.40
C MET A 68 25.57 12.67 25.16
N LEU A 69 26.09 13.91 25.23
CA LEU A 69 26.81 14.51 24.10
C LEU A 69 28.07 13.72 23.71
N VAL A 70 28.77 13.17 24.70
CA VAL A 70 29.94 12.31 24.45
C VAL A 70 29.49 10.98 23.83
N ALA A 71 28.46 10.35 24.38
CA ALA A 71 27.91 9.09 23.87
C ALA A 71 27.46 9.20 22.41
N ILE A 72 26.73 10.27 22.04
CA ILE A 72 26.31 10.53 20.66
C ILE A 72 27.51 10.60 19.72
N ARG A 73 28.58 11.29 20.11
CA ARG A 73 29.80 11.42 19.27
C ARG A 73 30.49 10.06 19.10
N GLU A 74 30.62 9.30 20.18
CA GLU A 74 31.20 7.96 20.14
C GLU A 74 30.37 7.01 19.28
N ASP A 75 29.04 7.02 19.41
CA ASP A 75 28.16 6.13 18.67
C ASP A 75 28.07 6.49 17.19
N VAL A 76 28.08 7.77 16.84
CA VAL A 76 28.15 8.21 15.43
C VAL A 76 29.47 7.75 14.80
N THR A 77 30.60 8.01 15.46
CA THR A 77 31.92 7.61 14.92
C THR A 77 32.08 6.10 14.85
N ARG A 78 31.57 5.35 15.84
CA ARG A 78 31.51 3.89 15.88
C ARG A 78 30.65 3.33 14.74
N THR A 79 29.46 3.89 14.53
CA THR A 79 28.54 3.47 13.47
C THR A 79 29.16 3.73 12.11
N LEU A 80 29.75 4.91 11.88
CA LEU A 80 30.43 5.23 10.61
C LEU A 80 31.67 4.36 10.37
N ALA A 81 32.37 3.93 11.43
CA ALA A 81 33.53 3.05 11.29
C ALA A 81 33.12 1.64 10.86
N TRP A 82 32.08 1.06 11.47
CA TRP A 82 31.70 -0.34 11.26
C TRP A 82 30.60 -0.56 10.23
N ALA A 83 29.83 0.46 9.85
CA ALA A 83 28.78 0.32 8.84
C ALA A 83 29.37 -0.13 7.49
N GLU A 84 28.88 -1.26 6.99
CA GLU A 84 29.13 -1.74 5.64
C GLU A 84 27.87 -1.46 4.82
N PHE A 85 27.99 -0.57 3.83
CA PHE A 85 26.85 -0.14 3.02
C PHE A 85 26.72 -1.07 1.81
N GLN A 86 25.78 -2.01 1.88
CA GLN A 86 25.41 -2.79 0.71
C GLN A 86 24.25 -2.11 0.00
N PHE A 87 24.51 -1.55 -1.19
CA PHE A 87 23.44 -1.16 -2.10
C PHE A 87 22.76 -2.43 -2.58
N GLN A 88 21.61 -2.75 -1.99
CA GLN A 88 20.77 -3.82 -2.48
C GLN A 88 20.21 -3.37 -3.84
N ALA A 89 20.73 -3.95 -4.92
CA ALA A 89 20.07 -3.89 -6.20
C ALA A 89 18.63 -4.41 -6.00
N PRO A 90 17.61 -3.74 -6.56
CA PRO A 90 16.24 -4.23 -6.48
C PRO A 90 16.23 -5.71 -6.89
N PRO A 91 15.58 -6.60 -6.12
CA PRO A 91 15.49 -8.00 -6.51
C PRO A 91 14.92 -8.05 -7.92
N GLU A 92 15.58 -8.79 -8.82
CA GLU A 92 15.05 -9.03 -10.16
C GLU A 92 13.63 -9.57 -9.98
N LEU A 93 12.66 -8.81 -10.50
CA LEU A 93 11.27 -9.24 -10.46
C LEU A 93 11.22 -10.62 -11.12
N PRO A 94 10.58 -11.61 -10.49
CA PRO A 94 10.39 -12.90 -11.15
C PRO A 94 9.75 -12.63 -12.51
N GLU A 95 10.32 -13.23 -13.56
CA GLU A 95 9.69 -13.20 -14.88
C GLU A 95 8.25 -13.70 -14.68
N LEU A 96 7.30 -12.81 -14.95
CA LEU A 96 5.90 -13.16 -14.88
C LEU A 96 5.72 -14.38 -15.78
N PRO A 97 5.09 -15.47 -15.31
CA PRO A 97 4.81 -16.59 -16.17
C PRO A 97 4.07 -16.06 -17.41
N ASP A 98 4.40 -16.61 -18.59
CA ASP A 98 3.67 -16.30 -19.82
C ASP A 98 2.18 -16.33 -19.49
N PHE A 99 1.54 -15.16 -19.54
CA PHE A 99 0.14 -15.05 -19.20
C PHE A 99 -0.59 -16.00 -20.15
N LEU A 100 -1.30 -16.98 -19.60
CA LEU A 100 -2.21 -17.82 -20.37
C LEU A 100 -3.31 -16.89 -20.90
N THR A 101 -3.11 -16.38 -22.11
CA THR A 101 -4.01 -15.46 -22.79
C THR A 101 -5.13 -16.21 -23.47
N THR A 102 -5.86 -17.06 -22.73
CA THR A 102 -7.12 -17.63 -23.24
C THR A 102 -8.14 -16.49 -23.36
N HIS A 103 -8.43 -16.01 -24.56
CA HIS A 103 -9.40 -14.94 -24.78
C HIS A 103 -10.53 -15.43 -25.68
N ILE A 104 -11.58 -15.93 -25.03
CA ILE A 104 -12.78 -16.44 -25.70
C ILE A 104 -13.70 -15.26 -26.07
N ASP A 105 -13.95 -15.08 -27.37
CA ASP A 105 -14.89 -14.08 -27.87
C ASP A 105 -16.34 -14.47 -27.47
N PRO A 106 -17.07 -13.60 -26.73
CA PRO A 106 -18.41 -13.90 -26.25
C PRO A 106 -19.47 -14.04 -27.36
N LEU A 107 -19.20 -13.59 -28.58
CA LEU A 107 -20.15 -13.67 -29.70
C LEU A 107 -19.95 -14.94 -30.54
N THR A 108 -18.69 -15.37 -30.72
CA THR A 108 -18.35 -16.51 -31.57
C THR A 108 -18.04 -17.78 -30.78
N GLY A 109 -17.72 -17.66 -29.49
CA GLY A 109 -17.33 -18.78 -28.63
C GLY A 109 -15.99 -19.40 -29.00
N LEU A 110 -15.22 -18.73 -29.85
CA LEU A 110 -13.90 -19.15 -30.30
C LEU A 110 -12.82 -18.33 -29.59
N ASP A 111 -11.67 -18.95 -29.39
CA ASP A 111 -10.48 -18.28 -28.90
C ASP A 111 -9.88 -17.41 -30.01
N ASN A 112 -9.64 -16.12 -29.75
CA ASN A 112 -9.11 -15.18 -30.72
C ASN A 112 -7.79 -14.52 -30.28
N SER A 113 -7.13 -15.11 -29.27
CA SER A 113 -5.83 -14.72 -28.74
C SER A 113 -4.69 -14.80 -29.77
N ALA A 114 -4.89 -15.53 -30.88
CA ALA A 114 -3.94 -15.70 -31.99
C ALA A 114 -2.56 -16.23 -31.55
N ASP A 115 -2.52 -16.95 -30.44
CA ASP A 115 -1.35 -17.66 -29.90
C ASP A 115 -1.59 -19.18 -29.88
N TRP A 116 -0.50 -19.95 -29.70
CA TRP A 116 -0.58 -21.40 -29.45
C TRP A 116 -0.56 -21.62 -27.94
N ASP A 117 -1.73 -21.62 -27.33
CA ASP A 117 -1.92 -21.76 -25.90
C ASP A 117 -2.47 -23.16 -25.51
N ALA A 118 -2.72 -23.38 -24.22
CA ALA A 118 -3.27 -24.63 -23.72
C ALA A 118 -4.73 -24.90 -24.18
N GLY A 119 -5.47 -23.85 -24.57
CA GLY A 119 -6.79 -23.97 -25.19
C GLY A 119 -6.71 -24.51 -26.63
N SER A 120 -5.77 -24.00 -27.43
CA SER A 120 -5.48 -24.47 -28.79
C SER A 120 -4.90 -25.90 -28.82
N ALA A 121 -4.12 -26.27 -27.79
CA ALA A 121 -3.54 -27.59 -27.63
C ALA A 121 -4.54 -28.65 -27.11
N GLY A 122 -5.79 -28.27 -26.82
CA GLY A 122 -6.84 -29.17 -26.30
C GLY A 122 -6.62 -29.65 -24.86
N LEU A 123 -5.74 -28.97 -24.11
CA LEU A 123 -5.44 -29.29 -22.71
C LEU A 123 -6.42 -28.61 -21.74
N ILE A 124 -7.11 -27.55 -22.18
CA ILE A 124 -8.13 -26.82 -21.44
C ILE A 124 -9.41 -26.75 -22.27
N SER A 125 -10.56 -26.91 -21.60
CA SER A 125 -11.88 -26.81 -22.24
C SER A 125 -12.20 -25.35 -22.58
N ASN A 126 -12.13 -24.99 -23.86
CA ASN A 126 -12.54 -23.68 -24.39
C ASN A 126 -14.08 -23.53 -24.56
N GLN A 127 -14.86 -24.51 -24.11
CA GLN A 127 -16.31 -24.50 -24.28
C GLN A 127 -16.98 -23.80 -23.09
N LEU A 128 -17.48 -22.58 -23.32
CA LEU A 128 -18.30 -21.86 -22.35
C LEU A 128 -19.54 -22.70 -21.98
N PRO A 129 -19.86 -22.85 -20.68
CA PRO A 129 -21.11 -23.47 -20.27
C PRO A 129 -22.28 -22.63 -20.81
N PRO A 130 -23.40 -23.26 -21.24
CA PRO A 130 -24.54 -22.53 -21.77
C PRO A 130 -25.04 -21.52 -20.73
N MET A 131 -25.17 -20.26 -21.14
CA MET A 131 -25.70 -19.19 -20.29
C MET A 131 -27.09 -19.58 -19.74
N GLN A 132 -27.17 -19.83 -18.44
CA GLN A 132 -28.42 -20.11 -17.73
C GLN A 132 -29.19 -18.82 -17.40
N ILE A 133 -29.25 -17.87 -18.34
CA ILE A 133 -30.11 -16.71 -18.18
C ILE A 133 -31.52 -17.13 -18.59
N PRO A 134 -32.53 -17.08 -17.69
CA PRO A 134 -33.90 -17.29 -18.09
C PRO A 134 -34.28 -16.19 -19.08
N ARG A 135 -34.26 -16.49 -20.38
CA ARG A 135 -34.94 -15.65 -21.37
C ARG A 135 -36.42 -15.73 -21.01
N PRO A 136 -37.10 -14.60 -20.70
CA PRO A 136 -38.55 -14.65 -20.57
C PRO A 136 -39.10 -15.11 -21.91
N ALA A 137 -39.77 -16.26 -21.92
CA ALA A 137 -40.51 -16.76 -23.06
C ALA A 137 -41.50 -15.66 -23.47
N GLY A 138 -41.42 -15.23 -24.73
CA GLY A 138 -42.23 -14.15 -25.30
C GLY A 138 -43.67 -14.56 -25.55
N ASP A 139 -44.30 -15.27 -24.62
CA ASP A 139 -45.68 -15.75 -24.72
C ASP A 139 -46.44 -15.27 -23.49
N ALA A 140 -47.12 -14.10 -23.60
CA ALA A 140 -48.33 -13.69 -22.85
C ALA A 140 -48.54 -12.15 -22.74
N LEU A 141 -47.88 -11.31 -23.54
CA LEU A 141 -48.30 -9.91 -23.70
C LEU A 141 -48.80 -9.72 -25.13
N GLY A 142 -50.13 -9.56 -25.29
CA GLY A 142 -50.75 -9.30 -26.60
C GLY A 142 -50.34 -7.93 -27.18
N ASP A 143 -50.77 -7.64 -28.40
CA ASP A 143 -50.29 -6.48 -29.17
C ASP A 143 -50.79 -5.11 -28.68
N ASP A 144 -51.63 -5.06 -27.64
CA ASP A 144 -52.20 -3.82 -27.11
C ASP A 144 -51.23 -3.11 -26.13
N PRO A 145 -50.73 -1.90 -26.45
CA PRO A 145 -49.70 -1.21 -25.67
C PRO A 145 -50.15 -0.77 -24.27
N ALA A 146 -51.46 -0.64 -24.04
CA ALA A 146 -52.02 -0.34 -22.73
C ALA A 146 -51.85 -1.50 -21.72
N THR A 147 -51.72 -2.74 -22.20
CA THR A 147 -51.54 -3.92 -21.34
C THR A 147 -50.10 -4.09 -20.85
N TRP A 148 -49.16 -3.34 -21.43
CA TRP A 148 -47.73 -3.44 -21.16
C TRP A 148 -47.29 -2.57 -19.98
N GLU A 149 -48.10 -1.57 -19.61
CA GLU A 149 -47.81 -0.65 -18.54
C GLU A 149 -47.78 -1.38 -17.18
N GLY A 150 -46.66 -1.27 -16.46
CA GLY A 150 -46.42 -1.96 -15.18
C GLY A 150 -46.01 -3.44 -15.29
N ARG A 151 -46.18 -4.10 -16.44
CA ARG A 151 -45.72 -5.49 -16.67
C ARG A 151 -44.35 -5.58 -17.34
N VAL A 152 -44.01 -4.61 -18.19
CA VAL A 152 -42.72 -4.57 -18.89
C VAL A 152 -41.74 -3.70 -18.11
N ASN A 153 -40.57 -4.25 -17.78
CA ASN A 153 -39.49 -3.48 -17.16
C ASN A 153 -39.07 -2.32 -18.09
N ARG A 154 -38.95 -1.10 -17.56
CA ARG A 154 -38.58 0.12 -18.29
C ARG A 154 -37.34 -0.02 -19.20
N ASN A 155 -36.35 -0.82 -18.82
CA ASN A 155 -35.11 -1.01 -19.60
C ASN A 155 -35.12 -2.27 -20.50
N ALA A 156 -36.15 -3.10 -20.44
CA ALA A 156 -36.27 -4.29 -21.29
C ALA A 156 -36.53 -3.90 -22.77
N PRO A 157 -36.21 -4.78 -23.74
CA PRO A 157 -36.61 -4.57 -25.13
C PRO A 157 -38.13 -4.40 -25.23
N CYS A 158 -38.56 -3.46 -26.06
CA CYS A 158 -39.98 -3.15 -26.22
C CYS A 158 -40.72 -4.32 -26.90
N PRO A 159 -41.88 -4.77 -26.40
CA PRO A 159 -42.64 -5.89 -26.96
C PRO A 159 -43.10 -5.69 -28.41
N CYS A 160 -43.19 -4.44 -28.88
CA CYS A 160 -43.55 -4.10 -30.27
C CYS A 160 -42.49 -4.49 -31.33
N GLY A 161 -41.39 -5.15 -30.96
CA GLY A 161 -40.36 -5.61 -31.88
C GLY A 161 -39.45 -4.51 -32.45
N SER A 162 -39.56 -3.26 -31.97
CA SER A 162 -38.79 -2.11 -32.48
C SER A 162 -37.29 -2.13 -32.14
N GLY A 163 -36.82 -3.11 -31.37
CA GLY A 163 -35.42 -3.22 -30.91
C GLY A 163 -34.98 -2.14 -29.91
N ARG A 164 -35.84 -1.15 -29.61
CA ARG A 164 -35.57 -0.08 -28.64
C ARG A 164 -35.99 -0.52 -27.23
N LYS A 165 -35.41 0.10 -26.19
CA LYS A 165 -35.82 -0.12 -24.80
C LYS A 165 -37.24 0.44 -24.58
N TYR A 166 -38.04 -0.21 -23.74
CA TYR A 166 -39.45 0.18 -23.49
C TYR A 166 -39.61 1.66 -23.13
N LYS A 167 -38.75 2.20 -22.24
CA LYS A 167 -38.75 3.63 -21.86
C LYS A 167 -38.44 4.62 -22.99
N GLN A 168 -37.88 4.16 -24.12
CA GLN A 168 -37.54 4.97 -25.29
C GLN A 168 -38.52 4.74 -26.45
N CYS A 169 -39.58 3.97 -26.21
CA CYS A 169 -40.61 3.65 -27.18
C CYS A 169 -41.98 3.89 -26.51
N HIS A 170 -42.80 2.86 -26.34
CA HIS A 170 -44.17 2.98 -25.80
C HIS A 170 -44.25 3.37 -24.31
N GLY A 171 -43.16 3.22 -23.55
CA GLY A 171 -43.06 3.69 -22.15
C GLY A 171 -42.37 5.05 -22.02
N ALA A 172 -42.22 5.80 -23.12
CA ALA A 172 -41.68 7.15 -23.09
C ALA A 172 -42.69 8.09 -22.41
N VAL A 173 -42.29 8.67 -21.28
CA VAL A 173 -43.05 9.73 -20.64
C VAL A 173 -42.73 11.02 -21.40
N VAL A 174 -43.74 11.65 -22.00
CA VAL A 174 -43.64 13.00 -22.55
C VAL A 174 -43.56 14.01 -21.42
#